data_AF-A0A5N0HL88-F1
#
_entry.id   AF-A0A5N0HL88-F1
#
_cell.length_a   1.000
_cell.length_b   1.000
_cell.length_c   1.000
_cell.angle_alpha   90.00
_cell.angle_beta   90.00
_cell.angle_gamma   90.00
#
_symmetry.space_group_name_H-M   'P 1'
#
loop_
_entity.id
_entity.type
_entity.pdbx_description
1 polymer ?
#
loop_
_entity_poly.entity_id
_entity_poly.type
_entity_poly.pdbx_seq_one_letter_code
_entity_poly.pdbx_strand_id
1 'polypeptide(L)'
;MSRKRRFTDEDYAEMAADYEAHPPTSDEVLSADVNPAFLRKGRPRKDVAAPGETPLTTVRLPDAIREELVRRARAEGSSASELIRRAVVEYFGRHPVGSD
;
A
#
# COMPACT_ATOMS: atom_id res chain seq x y z
N MET A 1 -10.01 41.77 1.89
CA MET A 1 -10.09 40.35 1.48
C MET A 1 -11.14 40.25 0.39
N SER A 2 -10.74 39.96 -0.85
CA SER A 2 -11.69 39.84 -1.97
C SER A 2 -12.54 38.58 -1.79
N ARG A 3 -13.87 38.72 -1.81
CA ARG A 3 -14.80 37.59 -1.76
C ARG A 3 -14.62 36.81 -3.06
N LYS A 4 -14.06 35.60 -3.01
CA LYS A 4 -13.98 34.73 -4.20
C LYS A 4 -15.40 34.50 -4.68
N ARG A 5 -15.75 35.06 -5.85
CA ARG A 5 -17.02 34.72 -6.50
C ARG A 5 -17.01 33.23 -6.79
N ARG A 6 -18.16 32.58 -6.61
CA ARG A 6 -18.35 31.21 -7.07
C ARG A 6 -18.47 31.28 -8.58
N PHE A 7 -17.74 30.42 -9.29
CA PHE A 7 -17.91 30.25 -10.72
C PHE A 7 -19.34 29.77 -11.00
N THR A 8 -19.95 30.38 -12.01
CA THR A 8 -21.25 30.02 -12.56
C THR A 8 -21.08 28.95 -13.63
N ASP A 9 -22.18 28.31 -14.03
CA ASP A 9 -22.15 27.28 -15.07
C ASP A 9 -21.71 27.84 -16.43
N GLU A 10 -21.99 29.11 -16.71
CA GLU A 10 -21.53 29.82 -17.90
C GLU A 10 -20.00 29.99 -17.88
N ASP A 11 -19.43 30.41 -16.75
CA ASP A 11 -17.97 30.50 -16.60
C ASP A 11 -17.29 29.12 -16.81
N TYR A 12 -17.94 28.03 -16.38
CA TYR A 12 -17.45 26.67 -16.62
C TYR A 12 -17.56 26.26 -18.10
N ALA A 13 -18.62 26.68 -18.79
CA ALA A 13 -18.79 26.40 -20.22
C ALA A 13 -17.76 27.16 -21.07
N GLU A 14 -17.48 28.42 -20.75
CA GLU A 14 -16.42 29.20 -21.39
C GLU A 14 -15.04 28.57 -21.17
N MET A 15 -14.74 28.16 -19.93
CA MET A 15 -13.49 27.49 -19.60
C MET A 15 -13.35 26.14 -20.33
N ALA A 16 -14.45 25.39 -20.50
CA ALA A 16 -14.44 24.14 -21.26
C ALA A 16 -14.15 24.37 -22.75
N ALA A 17 -14.78 25.39 -23.36
CA ALA A 17 -14.53 25.76 -24.76
C ALA A 17 -13.08 26.23 -24.98
N ASP A 18 -12.50 26.95 -24.02
CA ASP A 18 -11.10 27.37 -24.08
C ASP A 18 -10.13 26.18 -24.05
N TYR A 19 -10.34 25.21 -23.15
CA TYR A 19 -9.50 24.00 -23.12
C TYR A 19 -9.65 23.12 -24.37
N GLU A 20 -10.81 23.14 -25.02
CA GLU A 20 -11.02 22.43 -26.29
C GLU A 20 -10.28 23.10 -27.46
N ALA A 21 -10.29 24.44 -27.50
CA ALA A 21 -9.58 25.22 -28.51
C ALA A 21 -8.06 25.27 -28.27
N HIS A 22 -7.64 25.27 -27.01
CA HIS A 22 -6.25 25.42 -26.56
C HIS A 22 -5.89 24.25 -25.60
N PRO A 23 -5.71 23.03 -26.14
CA PRO A 23 -5.37 21.89 -25.31
C PRO A 23 -4.02 22.13 -24.61
N PRO A 24 -3.87 21.75 -23.33
CA PRO A 24 -2.63 21.94 -22.59
C PRO A 24 -1.45 21.30 -23.31
N THR A 25 -0.38 22.08 -23.50
CA THR A 25 0.84 21.59 -24.15
C THR A 25 1.77 20.92 -23.13
N SER A 26 2.68 20.07 -23.60
CA SER A 26 3.56 19.31 -22.72
C SER A 26 4.54 20.18 -21.92
N ASP A 27 4.83 21.39 -22.40
CA ASP A 27 5.66 22.40 -21.76
C ASP A 27 4.92 23.25 -20.71
N GLU A 28 3.59 23.31 -20.77
CA GLU A 28 2.74 23.94 -19.74
C GLU A 28 2.53 23.03 -18.52
N VAL A 29 2.60 21.72 -18.72
CA VAL A 29 2.47 20.73 -17.63
C VAL A 29 3.79 20.59 -16.88
N LEU A 30 3.96 21.39 -15.81
CA LEU A 30 5.17 21.40 -14.98
C LEU A 30 5.44 20.05 -14.27
N SER A 31 4.37 19.37 -13.85
CA SER A 31 4.44 18.02 -13.27
C SER A 31 3.04 17.40 -13.22
N ALA A 32 2.98 16.07 -13.33
CA ALA A 32 1.79 15.29 -13.02
C ALA A 32 2.03 14.54 -11.71
N ASP A 33 1.30 14.91 -10.66
CA ASP A 33 1.36 14.18 -9.39
C ASP A 33 0.49 12.92 -9.49
N VAL A 34 1.12 11.83 -9.90
CA VAL A 34 0.48 10.52 -10.00
C VAL A 34 0.61 9.85 -8.64
N ASN A 35 -0.42 9.98 -7.80
CA ASN A 35 -0.48 9.22 -6.56
C ASN A 35 -0.94 7.77 -6.85
N PRO A 36 -0.06 6.77 -6.70
CA PRO A 36 -0.39 5.39 -7.03
C PRO A 36 -1.43 4.75 -6.08
N ALA A 37 -1.76 5.42 -4.97
CA ALA A 37 -2.82 4.98 -4.05
C ALA A 37 -4.23 5.24 -4.59
N PHE A 38 -4.41 6.18 -5.53
CA PHE A 38 -5.71 6.51 -6.13
C PHE A 38 -5.94 5.87 -7.49
N LEU A 39 -4.90 5.26 -8.07
CA LEU A 39 -5.06 4.44 -9.26
C LEU A 39 -5.80 3.16 -8.87
N ARG A 40 -6.98 2.93 -9.44
CA ARG A 40 -7.62 1.62 -9.45
C ARG A 40 -6.65 0.65 -10.13
N LYS A 41 -5.85 -0.05 -9.34
CA LYS A 41 -5.09 -1.23 -9.78
C LYS A 41 -6.17 -2.17 -10.31
N GLY A 42 -6.24 -2.36 -11.62
CA GLY A 42 -7.23 -3.23 -12.23
C GLY A 42 -7.14 -4.66 -11.66
N ARG A 43 -7.97 -5.56 -12.19
CA ARG A 43 -7.83 -6.99 -11.85
C ARG A 43 -6.39 -7.42 -12.17
N PRO A 44 -5.63 -8.00 -11.22
CA PRO A 44 -4.30 -8.52 -11.50
C PRO A 44 -4.38 -9.46 -12.70
N ARG A 45 -3.48 -9.28 -13.67
CA ARG A 45 -3.29 -10.25 -14.75
C ARG A 45 -2.90 -11.58 -14.11
N LYS A 46 -3.50 -12.69 -14.56
CA LYS A 46 -3.29 -14.05 -14.01
C LYS A 46 -1.80 -14.48 -14.03
N ASP A 47 -1.05 -13.80 -14.88
CA ASP A 47 0.34 -13.96 -15.29
C ASP A 47 1.30 -12.98 -14.60
N VAL A 48 0.79 -11.97 -13.88
CA VAL A 48 1.62 -11.25 -12.90
C VAL A 48 1.56 -12.08 -11.64
N ALA A 49 2.60 -12.88 -11.39
CA ALA A 49 2.81 -13.49 -10.09
C ALA A 49 2.72 -12.35 -9.06
N ALA A 50 1.66 -12.35 -8.25
CA ALA A 50 1.66 -11.58 -7.02
C ALA A 50 2.97 -11.96 -6.30
N PRO A 51 3.76 -11.00 -5.78
CA PRO A 51 4.97 -11.32 -5.05
C PRO A 51 4.65 -12.44 -4.05
N GLY A 52 5.31 -13.58 -4.24
CA GLY A 52 4.81 -14.91 -3.94
C GLY A 52 4.00 -15.02 -2.66
N GLU A 53 2.77 -15.53 -2.79
CA GLU A 53 1.98 -15.94 -1.65
C GLU A 53 2.78 -17.01 -0.89
N THR A 54 3.40 -16.60 0.23
CA THR A 54 4.12 -17.55 1.10
C THR A 54 3.12 -18.61 1.52
N PRO A 55 3.39 -19.92 1.34
CA PRO A 55 2.46 -20.98 1.72
C PRO A 55 2.00 -20.80 3.17
N LEU A 56 0.69 -20.79 3.37
CA LEU A 56 0.10 -20.64 4.69
C LEU A 56 0.43 -21.88 5.54
N THR A 57 1.07 -21.66 6.68
CA THR A 57 1.33 -22.69 7.69
C THR A 57 0.45 -22.43 8.90
N THR A 58 -0.41 -23.38 9.24
CA THR A 58 -1.28 -23.28 10.42
C THR A 58 -0.60 -23.92 11.62
N VAL A 59 -0.43 -23.16 12.70
CA VAL A 59 0.13 -23.65 13.96
C VAL A 59 -0.91 -23.57 15.09
N ARG A 60 -0.92 -24.56 15.97
CA ARG A 60 -1.72 -24.55 17.20
C ARG A 60 -0.86 -24.00 18.32
N LEU A 61 -1.34 -22.95 18.97
CA LEU A 61 -0.68 -22.30 20.11
C LEU A 61 -1.64 -22.31 21.29
N PRO A 62 -1.16 -22.59 22.53
CA PRO A 62 -1.92 -22.35 23.74
C PRO A 62 -2.35 -20.88 23.84
N ASP A 63 -3.49 -20.62 24.48
CA ASP A 63 -4.08 -19.27 24.53
C ASP A 63 -3.14 -18.24 25.16
N ALA A 64 -2.46 -18.60 26.25
CA ALA A 64 -1.47 -17.74 26.90
C ALA A 64 -0.36 -17.27 25.94
N ILE A 65 0.11 -18.15 25.04
CA ILE A 65 1.14 -17.81 24.05
C ILE A 65 0.57 -16.94 22.94
N ARG A 66 -0.67 -17.21 22.52
CA ARG A 66 -1.37 -16.39 21.51
C ARG A 66 -1.58 -14.96 22.01
N GLU A 67 -1.99 -14.79 23.26
CA GLU A 67 -2.20 -13.48 23.87
C GLU A 67 -0.90 -12.68 24.00
N GLU A 68 0.17 -13.32 24.46
CA GLU A 68 1.51 -12.71 24.53
C GLU A 68 1.97 -12.28 23.13
N LEU A 69 1.81 -13.13 22.12
CA LEU A 69 2.17 -12.84 20.74
C LEU A 69 1.48 -11.58 20.22
N VAL A 70 0.15 -11.48 20.42
CA VAL A 70 -0.63 -10.31 19.98
C VAL A 70 -0.19 -9.05 20.72
N ARG A 71 0.05 -9.15 22.04
CA ARG A 71 0.51 -8.00 22.84
C ARG A 71 1.87 -7.49 22.37
N ARG A 72 2.86 -8.38 22.15
CA ARG A 72 4.19 -7.99 21.67
C ARG A 72 4.14 -7.39 20.27
N ALA A 73 3.42 -8.02 19.36
CA ALA A 73 3.25 -7.53 18.00
C ALA A 73 2.70 -6.09 17.97
N ARG A 74 1.69 -5.80 18.80
CA ARG A 74 1.14 -4.44 18.96
C ARG A 74 2.16 -3.46 19.53
N ALA A 75 2.91 -3.84 20.56
CA ALA A 75 3.93 -2.98 21.17
C ALA A 75 5.06 -2.64 20.19
N GLU A 76 5.41 -3.56 19.29
CA GLU A 76 6.44 -3.39 18.26
C GLU A 76 5.91 -2.77 16.94
N GLY A 77 4.62 -2.44 16.86
CA GLY A 77 4.00 -1.94 15.63
C GLY A 77 4.08 -2.93 14.45
N SER A 78 4.19 -4.22 14.74
CA SER A 78 4.43 -5.30 13.76
C SER A 78 3.25 -6.28 13.73
N SER A 79 3.18 -7.12 12.69
CA SER A 79 2.17 -8.19 12.63
C SER A 79 2.59 -9.42 13.42
N ALA A 80 1.63 -10.20 13.91
CA ALA A 80 1.91 -11.48 14.57
C ALA A 80 2.69 -12.44 13.65
N SER A 81 2.38 -12.46 12.35
CA SER A 81 3.08 -13.27 11.35
C SER A 81 4.55 -12.87 11.20
N GLU A 82 4.84 -11.56 11.23
CA GLU A 82 6.21 -11.07 11.15
C GLU A 82 7.02 -11.39 12.40
N LEU A 83 6.39 -11.27 13.57
CA LEU A 83 7.02 -11.64 14.84
C LEU A 83 7.32 -13.15 14.90
N ILE A 84 6.40 -14.01 14.41
CA ILE A 84 6.65 -15.45 14.25
C ILE A 84 7.82 -15.70 13.29
N ARG A 85 7.84 -15.03 12.12
CA ARG A 85 8.91 -15.19 11.12
C ARG A 85 10.29 -14.88 11.75
N ARG A 86 10.41 -13.74 12.43
CA ARG A 86 11.65 -13.32 13.11
C ARG A 86 12.06 -14.32 14.19
N ALA A 87 11.12 -14.77 15.01
CA ALA A 87 11.39 -15.74 16.07
C ALA A 87 11.90 -17.09 15.52
N VAL A 88 11.35 -17.55 14.39
CA VAL A 88 11.80 -18.78 13.73
C VAL A 88 13.21 -18.63 13.16
N VAL A 89 13.52 -17.51 12.50
CA VAL A 89 14.87 -17.21 12.01
C VAL A 89 15.88 -17.13 13.15
N GLU A 90 15.52 -16.46 14.24
CA GLU A 90 16.33 -16.36 15.45
C GLU A 90 16.58 -17.74 16.08
N TYR A 91 15.55 -18.58 16.15
CA TYR A 91 15.66 -19.94 16.66
C TYR A 91 16.65 -20.77 15.83
N PHE A 92 16.55 -20.75 14.50
CA PHE A 92 17.49 -21.47 13.63
C PHE A 92 18.92 -20.95 13.75
N GLY A 93 19.10 -19.62 13.86
CA GLY A 93 20.43 -19.04 14.07
C GLY A 93 21.08 -19.46 15.39
N ARG A 94 20.27 -19.70 16.44
CA ARG A 94 20.74 -20.15 17.76
C ARG A 94 20.86 -21.67 17.90
N HIS A 95 20.17 -22.42 17.06
CA HIS A 95 20.11 -23.89 17.10
C HIS A 95 20.41 -24.46 15.70
N PRO A 96 21.64 -24.26 15.19
CA PRO A 96 22.02 -24.86 13.93
C PRO A 96 21.95 -26.39 14.06
N VAL A 97 21.23 -27.03 13.16
CA VAL A 97 21.32 -28.47 12.98
C VAL A 97 22.64 -28.70 12.25
N GLY A 98 23.50 -29.56 12.79
CA GLY A 98 24.89 -29.73 12.35
C GLY A 98 25.05 -29.72 10.83
N SER A 99 26.04 -28.96 10.35
CA SER A 99 26.52 -29.07 8.98
C SER A 99 27.19 -30.43 8.81
N ASP A 100 26.46 -31.41 8.28
CA ASP A 100 27.06 -32.59 7.63
C ASP A 100 27.49 -32.22 6.20
#